data_AF-A0A154VJS8-F1
#
_entry.id   AF-A0A154VJS8-F1
#
_cell.length_a   1.000
_cell.length_b   1.000
_cell.length_c   1.000
_cell.angle_alpha   90.00
_cell.angle_beta   90.00
_cell.angle_gamma   90.00
#
_symmetry.space_group_name_H-M   'P 1'
#
loop_
_entity.id
_entity.type
_entity.pdbx_description
1 polymer ?
#
loop_
_entity_poly.entity_id
_entity_poly.type
_entity_poly.pdbx_seq_one_letter_code
_entity_poly.pdbx_strand_id
1 'polypeptide(L)' 'MTMILDKILGLIALLFFVGFLGIIIFSVKQPALIIVAALGIAMVAYDFWLQLFKENKGRY' A
#
# COMPACT_ATOMS: atom_id res chain seq x y z
N MET A 1 -0.33 7.40 -19.85
CA MET A 1 0.32 6.11 -20.19
C MET A 1 -0.63 5.05 -19.65
N THR A 2 -1.35 4.32 -20.51
CA THR A 2 -2.52 3.43 -20.24
C THR A 2 -2.87 3.11 -18.77
N MET A 3 -4.12 3.39 -18.35
CA MET A 3 -4.70 3.13 -17.01
C MET A 3 -4.40 1.75 -16.40
N ILE A 4 -4.19 0.73 -17.24
CA ILE A 4 -3.80 -0.62 -16.80
C ILE A 4 -2.38 -0.65 -16.23
N LEU A 5 -1.44 0.08 -16.85
CA LEU A 5 -0.03 0.10 -16.43
C LEU A 5 0.11 0.78 -15.05
N ASP A 6 -0.61 1.87 -14.83
CA ASP A 6 -0.62 2.57 -13.54
C ASP A 6 -1.14 1.65 -12.41
N LYS A 7 -2.19 0.86 -12.68
CA LYS A 7 -2.70 -0.15 -11.74
C LYS A 7 -1.70 -1.26 -11.47
N ILE A 8 -1.02 -1.79 -12.50
CA ILE A 8 -0.01 -2.85 -12.36
C ILE A 8 1.18 -2.34 -11.54
N LEU A 9 1.71 -1.16 -11.87
CA LEU A 9 2.83 -0.55 -11.15
C LEU A 9 2.47 -0.28 -9.69
N GLY A 10 1.24 0.18 -9.43
CA GLY A 10 0.75 0.36 -8.08
C GLY A 10 0.70 -0.97 -7.29
N LEU A 11 0.17 -2.04 -7.88
CA LEU A 11 0.09 -3.36 -7.26
C LEU A 11 1.49 -3.92 -6.93
N ILE A 12 2.45 -3.72 -7.84
CA ILE A 12 3.86 -4.10 -7.63
C ILE A 12 4.45 -3.28 -6.47
N ALA A 13 4.25 -1.96 -6.46
CA ALA A 13 4.74 -1.10 -5.38
C ALA A 13 4.18 -1.51 -4.01
N LEU A 14 2.88 -1.82 -3.94
CA LEU A 14 2.22 -2.34 -2.74
C LEU A 14 2.87 -3.65 -2.27
N LEU A 15 3.09 -4.59 -3.20
CA LEU A 15 3.71 -5.88 -2.91
C LEU A 15 5.11 -5.72 -2.29
N PHE A 16 5.95 -4.88 -2.90
CA PHE A 16 7.29 -4.60 -2.39
C PHE A 16 7.27 -3.89 -1.03
N PHE A 17 6.36 -2.93 -0.86
CA PHE A 17 6.19 -2.23 0.42
C PHE A 17 5.82 -3.19 1.54
N VAL A 18 4.78 -4.00 1.35
CA VAL A 18 4.31 -4.98 2.34
C VAL A 18 5.37 -6.04 2.60
N GLY A 19 6.05 -6.55 1.55
CA GLY A 19 7.11 -7.53 1.68
C GLY A 19 8.30 -7.01 2.50
N PHE A 20 8.77 -5.81 2.20
CA PHE A 20 9.85 -5.15 2.94
C PHE A 20 9.48 -4.93 4.40
N LEU A 21 8.29 -4.39 4.67
CA LEU A 21 7.83 -4.14 6.03
C LEU A 21 7.64 -5.44 6.83
N GLY A 22 7.18 -6.51 6.16
CA GLY A 22 7.08 -7.84 6.76
C GLY A 22 8.43 -8.40 7.21
N ILE A 23 9.48 -8.22 6.40
CA ILE A 23 10.85 -8.60 6.77
C ILE A 23 11.31 -7.81 8.01
N ILE A 24 11.07 -6.49 8.03
CA ILE A 24 11.42 -5.63 9.16
C ILE A 24 10.71 -6.07 10.44
N ILE A 25 9.40 -6.31 10.37
CA ILE A 25 8.59 -6.81 11.49
C ILE A 25 9.20 -8.10 12.04
N PHE A 26 9.49 -9.07 11.16
CA PHE A 26 10.01 -10.37 11.56
C PHE A 26 11.42 -10.28 12.15
N SER A 27 12.25 -9.39 11.62
CA SER A 27 13.65 -9.25 12.04
C SER A 27 13.78 -8.53 13.38
N VAL A 28 13.01 -7.47 13.62
CA VAL A 28 13.21 -6.60 14.79
C VAL A 28 12.37 -7.03 16.00
N LYS A 29 11.21 -7.67 15.79
CA LYS A 29 10.32 -8.22 16.85
C LYS A 29 9.97 -7.22 17.98
N GLN A 30 9.97 -5.93 17.68
CA GLN A 30 9.57 -4.89 18.63
C GLN A 30 8.07 -4.61 18.52
N PRO A 31 7.30 -4.66 19.63
CA PRO A 31 5.84 -4.47 19.59
C PRO A 31 5.41 -3.12 18.98
N ALA A 32 6.11 -2.04 19.33
CA ALA A 32 5.81 -0.71 18.80
C ALA A 32 6.00 -0.65 17.28
N LEU A 33 7.06 -1.28 16.77
CA LEU A 33 7.34 -1.34 15.34
C LEU A 33 6.26 -2.13 14.59
N ILE A 34 5.79 -3.24 15.17
CA ILE A 34 4.70 -4.05 14.59
C ILE A 34 3.43 -3.21 14.45
N ILE A 35 3.06 -2.47 15.49
CA ILE A 35 1.85 -1.63 15.48
C ILE A 35 1.96 -0.56 14.41
N VAL A 36 3.08 0.19 14.38
CA VAL A 36 3.29 1.27 13.42
C VAL A 36 3.33 0.73 11.99
N ALA A 37 3.99 -0.41 11.78
CA ALA A 37 4.07 -1.05 10.48
C ALA A 37 2.70 -1.56 10.01
N ALA A 38 1.91 -2.19 10.89
CA ALA A 38 0.55 -2.64 10.58
C ALA A 38 -0.37 -1.46 10.22
N LEU A 39 -0.28 -0.34 10.95
CA LEU A 39 -1.01 0.89 10.64
C LEU A 39 -0.59 1.46 9.28
N GLY A 40 0.71 1.50 8.99
CA GLY A 40 1.23 1.94 7.69
C GLY A 40 0.69 1.09 6.54
N ILE A 41 0.72 -0.24 6.67
CA ILE A 41 0.14 -1.16 5.67
C ILE A 41 -1.36 -0.90 5.51
N ALA A 42 -2.11 -0.74 6.61
CA ALA A 42 -3.54 -0.48 6.55
C ALA A 42 -3.86 0.84 5.83
N MET A 43 -3.09 1.90 6.08
CA MET A 43 -3.26 3.19 5.40
C MET A 43 -2.96 3.10 3.90
N VAL A 44 -1.84 2.46 3.53
CA VAL A 44 -1.49 2.31 2.11
C VAL A 44 -2.52 1.44 1.38
N ALA A 45 -2.98 0.34 2.00
CA ALA A 45 -4.04 -0.49 1.44
C ALA A 45 -5.34 0.30 1.28
N TYR A 46 -5.68 1.18 2.24
CA TYR A 46 -6.84 2.05 2.15
C TYR A 46 -6.72 3.09 1.02
N ASP A 47 -5.57 3.72 0.86
CA ASP A 47 -5.32 4.66 -0.25
C ASP A 47 -5.41 3.96 -1.61
N PHE A 48 -4.89 2.73 -1.72
CA PHE A 48 -5.01 1.90 -2.91
C PHE A 48 -6.46 1.53 -3.20
N TRP A 49 -7.22 1.12 -2.19
CA TRP A 49 -8.64 0.85 -2.31
C TRP A 49 -9.39 2.10 -2.78
N LEU A 50 -9.09 3.25 -2.18
CA LEU A 50 -9.68 4.52 -2.57
C LEU A 50 -9.33 4.88 -4.01
N GLN A 51 -8.08 4.76 -4.44
CA GLN A 51 -7.70 5.04 -5.84
C GLN A 51 -8.31 4.06 -6.84
N LEU A 52 -8.48 2.79 -6.46
CA LEU A 52 -9.06 1.77 -7.34
C LEU A 52 -10.58 1.92 -7.49
N PHE A 53 -11.29 2.33 -6.43
CA PHE A 53 -12.74 2.50 -6.40
C PHE A 53 -13.23 3.93 -6.59
N LYS A 54 -12.37 4.93 -6.41
CA LYS A 54 -12.67 6.32 -6.76
C LYS A 54 -12.47 6.49 -8.25
N GLU A 55 -13.35 5.82 -8.99
CA GLU A 55 -13.66 6.15 -10.36
C GLU A 55 -14.00 7.65 -10.41
N ASN A 56 -13.10 8.37 -11.07
CA ASN A 56 -13.17 9.75 -11.51
C ASN A 56 -14.53 10.45 -11.31
N LYS A 57 -14.81 10.94 -10.09
CA LYS A 57 -15.79 12.03 -9.92
C LYS A 57 -15.10 13.30 -10.38
N GLY A 58 -15.42 13.65 -11.62
CA GLY A 58 -14.77 14.65 -12.43
C GLY A 58 -14.53 15.98 -11.74
N ARG A 59 -13.46 16.63 -12.18
CA ARG A 59 -13.33 18.08 -12.10
C ARG A 59 -13.29 18.60 -13.52
N TYR A 60 -14.45 19.08 -13.96
CA TYR A 60 -14.50 20.23 -14.86
C TYR A 60 -13.88 21.43 -14.16
#